data_AF-A0AA91TZ14-F1
#
_entry.id   AF-A0AA91TZ14-F1
#
_cell.length_a   1.000
_cell.length_b   1.000
_cell.length_c   1.000
_cell.angle_alpha   90.00
_cell.angle_beta   90.00
_cell.angle_gamma   90.00
#
_symmetry.space_group_name_H-M   'P 1'
#
loop_
_entity.id
_entity.type
_entity.pdbx_description
1 polymer ?
#
loop_
_entity_poly.entity_id
_entity_poly.type
_entity_poly.pdbx_seq_one_letter_code
_entity_poly.pdbx_strand_id
1 'polypeptide(L)'
;MLLAIAAPAAFAAFMWMPPSMPDLSESDISERQYLYDSWSNGDSIVVVRHLERCDRADVPCLVEKDGLTARSVLVAADLSDDFFRLGLEQTDIYNSPLARTDQTADLLFSSRSTDQGWLYNCRKEDTFLRDALSNKKPGRNLVLVTHSSCIARFEDDLGFSSDTPEYGTAIFLSADSRANDIRLLGFVEIDDWDEVIHAR
;
A
#
# COMPACT_ATOMS: atom_id res chain seq x y z
N MET A 1 51.84 -14.57 42.16
CA MET A 1 51.21 -13.49 41.35
C MET A 1 50.09 -14.13 40.54
N LEU A 2 48.84 -13.89 40.91
CA LEU A 2 47.66 -14.36 40.17
C LEU A 2 47.46 -13.43 38.97
N LEU A 3 47.65 -13.95 37.74
CA LEU A 3 47.26 -13.25 36.53
C LEU A 3 45.73 -13.34 36.39
N ALA A 4 45.05 -12.22 36.62
CA ALA A 4 43.65 -12.05 36.27
C ALA A 4 43.55 -11.98 34.74
N ILE A 5 42.97 -13.02 34.13
CA ILE A 5 42.61 -13.01 32.71
C ILE A 5 41.30 -12.23 32.60
N ALA A 6 41.39 -10.97 32.20
CA ALA A 6 40.21 -10.20 31.79
C ALA A 6 39.73 -10.77 30.45
N ALA A 7 38.60 -11.48 30.46
CA ALA A 7 37.91 -11.88 29.23
C ALA A 7 37.27 -10.63 28.60
N PRO A 8 37.57 -10.30 27.33
CA PRO A 8 36.88 -9.20 26.66
C PRO A 8 35.44 -9.65 26.36
N ALA A 9 34.47 -8.98 26.95
CA ALA A 9 33.07 -9.11 26.57
C ALA A 9 32.91 -8.51 25.16
N ALA A 10 32.91 -9.37 24.14
CA ALA A 10 32.55 -8.98 22.79
C ALA A 10 31.04 -8.72 22.74
N PHE A 11 30.64 -7.45 22.83
CA PHE A 11 29.29 -7.02 22.49
C PHE A 11 29.12 -7.20 20.97
N ALA A 12 28.45 -8.27 20.56
CA ALA A 12 27.92 -8.35 19.20
C ALA A 12 26.71 -7.40 19.12
N ALA A 13 26.93 -6.21 18.56
CA ALA A 13 25.84 -5.35 18.14
C ALA A 13 25.14 -6.04 16.96
N PHE A 14 24.15 -6.88 17.25
CA PHE A 14 23.19 -7.33 16.25
C PHE A 14 22.38 -6.11 15.84
N MET A 15 22.68 -5.53 14.67
CA MET A 15 21.82 -4.52 14.08
C MET A 15 20.53 -5.23 13.65
N TRP A 16 19.49 -5.14 14.47
CA TRP A 16 18.14 -5.52 14.07
C TRP A 16 17.61 -4.45 13.12
N MET A 17 17.77 -4.69 11.82
CA MET A 17 17.04 -3.94 10.80
C MET A 17 15.62 -4.53 10.69
N PRO A 18 14.58 -3.69 10.63
CA PRO A 18 13.24 -4.16 10.34
C PRO A 18 13.21 -4.90 9.00
N PRO A 19 12.35 -5.92 8.85
CA PRO A 19 12.21 -6.61 7.58
C PRO A 19 11.62 -5.70 6.50
N SER A 20 11.93 -6.02 5.24
CA SER A 20 11.21 -5.46 4.10
C SER A 20 9.81 -6.08 4.00
N MET A 21 8.91 -5.37 3.34
CA MET A 21 7.58 -5.90 3.04
C MET A 21 7.69 -7.11 2.09
N PRO A 22 6.87 -8.16 2.25
CA PRO A 22 6.81 -9.26 1.29
C PRO A 22 6.31 -8.79 -0.07
N ASP A 23 6.93 -9.31 -1.13
CA ASP A 23 6.41 -9.20 -2.49
C ASP A 23 5.41 -10.33 -2.74
N LEU A 24 4.17 -9.96 -3.08
CA LEU A 24 3.09 -10.93 -3.29
C LEU A 24 3.22 -11.69 -4.61
N SER A 25 3.96 -11.17 -5.59
CA SER A 25 4.22 -11.86 -6.85
C SER A 25 5.11 -13.10 -6.66
N GLU A 26 6.05 -12.99 -5.72
CA GLU A 26 6.97 -14.06 -5.31
C GLU A 26 6.41 -14.92 -4.16
N SER A 27 5.20 -14.63 -3.70
CA SER A 27 4.58 -15.31 -2.57
C SER A 27 4.01 -16.69 -2.94
N ASP A 28 4.02 -17.59 -1.97
CA ASP A 28 3.47 -18.93 -2.17
C ASP A 28 1.94 -18.90 -2.38
N ILE A 29 1.40 -20.04 -2.81
CA ILE A 29 -0.03 -20.19 -3.12
C ILE A 29 -0.89 -19.92 -1.88
N SER A 30 -0.41 -20.22 -0.68
CA SER A 30 -1.20 -20.04 0.55
C SER A 30 -1.33 -18.58 0.95
N GLU A 31 -0.28 -17.78 0.76
CA GLU A 31 -0.32 -16.33 1.01
C GLU A 31 -1.22 -15.62 -0.01
N ARG A 32 -1.14 -16.00 -1.29
CA ARG A 32 -2.05 -15.48 -2.32
C ARG A 32 -3.50 -15.90 -2.04
N GLN A 33 -3.75 -17.15 -1.65
CA GLN A 33 -5.08 -17.60 -1.24
C GLN A 33 -5.62 -16.79 -0.06
N TYR A 34 -4.77 -16.51 0.94
CA TYR A 34 -5.16 -15.69 2.08
C TYR A 34 -5.54 -14.26 1.67
N LEU A 35 -4.83 -13.66 0.71
CA LEU A 35 -5.22 -12.37 0.12
C LEU A 35 -6.63 -12.42 -0.46
N TYR A 36 -6.96 -13.42 -1.27
CA TYR A 36 -8.31 -13.56 -1.83
C TYR A 36 -9.37 -13.80 -0.77
N ASP A 37 -9.07 -14.63 0.23
CA ASP A 37 -10.00 -14.90 1.32
C ASP A 37 -10.26 -13.64 2.15
N SER A 38 -9.21 -12.86 2.46
CA SER A 38 -9.30 -11.55 3.13
C SER A 38 -10.17 -10.59 2.30
N TRP A 39 -9.92 -10.49 0.99
CA TRP A 39 -10.66 -9.60 0.10
C TRP A 39 -12.13 -10.02 -0.02
N SER A 40 -12.41 -11.31 -0.21
CA SER A 40 -13.77 -11.85 -0.33
C SER A 40 -14.56 -11.70 0.96
N ASN A 41 -13.91 -11.72 2.12
CA ASN A 41 -14.55 -11.48 3.41
C ASN A 41 -14.79 -9.99 3.69
N GLY A 42 -14.24 -9.11 2.86
CA GLY A 42 -14.30 -7.67 3.09
C GLY A 42 -13.39 -7.24 4.24
N ASP A 43 -12.28 -7.96 4.49
CA ASP A 43 -11.35 -7.73 5.60
C ASP A 43 -10.09 -6.96 5.16
N SER A 44 -9.96 -6.60 3.87
CA SER A 44 -8.76 -5.96 3.35
C SER A 44 -8.75 -4.44 3.47
N ILE A 45 -7.57 -3.88 3.78
CA ILE A 45 -7.18 -2.49 3.55
C ILE A 45 -6.09 -2.52 2.48
N VAL A 46 -6.25 -1.73 1.42
CA VAL A 46 -5.28 -1.60 0.33
C VAL A 46 -4.80 -0.16 0.24
N VAL A 47 -3.51 0.06 0.37
CA VAL A 47 -2.89 1.38 0.22
C VAL A 47 -2.22 1.45 -1.14
N VAL A 48 -2.67 2.37 -1.99
CA VAL A 48 -2.19 2.53 -3.37
C VAL A 48 -1.40 3.82 -3.48
N ARG A 49 -0.17 3.75 -3.99
CA ARG A 49 0.58 4.95 -4.36
C ARG A 49 -0.04 5.57 -5.61
N HIS A 50 -0.19 6.89 -5.64
CA HIS A 50 -0.58 7.59 -6.87
C HIS A 50 0.33 7.23 -8.06
N LEU A 51 -0.19 7.37 -9.27
CA LEU A 51 0.54 7.14 -10.52
C LEU A 51 1.59 8.24 -10.79
N GLU A 52 2.34 8.11 -11.87
CA GLU A 52 3.46 8.98 -12.18
C GLU A 52 3.08 10.47 -12.24
N ARG A 53 3.82 11.29 -11.49
CA ARG A 53 3.61 12.73 -11.41
C ARG A 53 4.16 13.46 -12.63
N CYS A 54 3.43 14.46 -13.12
CA CYS A 54 3.91 15.29 -14.22
C CYS A 54 5.11 16.18 -13.82
N ASP A 55 5.14 16.72 -12.60
CA ASP A 55 6.22 17.62 -12.15
C ASP A 55 7.60 16.95 -11.97
N ARG A 56 7.70 15.64 -12.21
CA ARG A 56 8.91 14.83 -12.06
C ARG A 56 9.36 14.12 -13.33
N ALA A 57 8.64 14.29 -14.44
CA ALA A 57 8.93 13.60 -15.69
C ALA A 57 8.98 14.59 -16.86
N ASP A 58 9.84 14.32 -17.84
CA ASP A 58 9.94 15.11 -19.08
C ASP A 58 9.01 14.54 -20.16
N VAL A 59 7.71 14.50 -19.83
CA VAL A 59 6.63 13.98 -20.68
C VAL A 59 5.37 14.83 -20.52
N PRO A 60 4.40 14.79 -21.46
CA PRO A 60 3.19 15.59 -21.36
C PRO A 60 2.38 15.30 -20.08
N CYS A 61 1.84 16.36 -19.45
CA CYS A 61 0.87 16.21 -18.37
C CYS A 61 -0.48 15.74 -18.90
N LEU A 62 -1.24 15.04 -18.05
CA LEU A 62 -2.63 14.67 -18.33
C LEU A 62 -3.53 15.91 -18.33
N VAL A 63 -3.45 16.72 -17.26
CA VAL A 63 -4.22 17.96 -17.09
C VAL A 63 -3.32 19.09 -16.62
N GLU A 64 -2.72 18.93 -15.44
CA GLU A 64 -2.00 19.98 -14.73
C GLU A 64 -0.65 19.47 -14.20
N LYS A 65 0.22 20.43 -13.84
CA LYS A 65 1.63 20.14 -13.53
C LYS A 65 1.81 19.31 -12.25
N ASP A 66 0.97 19.50 -11.25
CA ASP A 66 0.98 18.75 -9.99
C ASP A 66 0.12 17.47 -10.02
N GLY A 67 -0.49 17.18 -11.18
CA GLY A 67 -1.22 15.95 -11.49
C GLY A 67 -0.36 14.85 -12.10
N LEU A 68 -0.98 14.01 -12.92
CA LEU A 68 -0.38 12.84 -13.55
C LEU A 68 0.22 13.13 -14.93
N THR A 69 1.09 12.23 -15.39
CA THR A 69 1.53 12.21 -16.80
C THR A 69 0.43 11.66 -17.71
N ALA A 70 0.41 12.09 -18.97
CA ALA A 70 -0.59 11.61 -19.94
C ALA A 70 -0.49 10.10 -20.20
N ARG A 71 0.72 9.52 -20.08
CA ARG A 71 0.94 8.08 -20.23
C ARG A 71 0.38 7.24 -19.08
N SER A 72 0.08 7.85 -17.92
CA SER A 72 -0.58 7.16 -16.81
C SER A 72 -1.97 6.65 -17.16
N VAL A 73 -2.62 7.14 -18.23
CA VAL A 73 -3.93 6.66 -18.66
C VAL A 73 -3.91 5.18 -19.05
N LEU A 74 -2.88 4.73 -19.78
CA LEU A 74 -2.75 3.33 -20.17
C LEU A 74 -2.40 2.45 -18.97
N VAL A 75 -1.42 2.90 -18.18
CA VAL A 75 -1.00 2.23 -16.94
C VAL A 75 -2.18 2.07 -15.97
N ALA A 76 -3.03 3.09 -15.86
CA ALA A 76 -4.22 3.03 -15.02
C ALA A 76 -5.30 2.08 -15.57
N ALA A 77 -5.38 1.89 -16.88
CA ALA A 77 -6.38 1.00 -17.47
C ALA A 77 -6.11 -0.46 -17.07
N ASP A 78 -4.85 -0.89 -17.07
CA ASP A 78 -4.45 -2.23 -16.67
C ASP A 78 -4.72 -2.43 -15.16
N LEU A 79 -4.21 -1.53 -14.31
CA LEU A 79 -4.45 -1.60 -12.87
C LEU A 79 -5.94 -1.50 -12.49
N SER A 80 -6.74 -0.74 -13.26
CA SER A 80 -8.20 -0.67 -13.07
C SER A 80 -8.86 -2.02 -13.35
N ASP A 81 -8.45 -2.72 -14.40
CA ASP A 81 -8.95 -4.07 -14.71
C ASP A 81 -8.58 -5.06 -13.61
N ASP A 82 -7.37 -4.96 -13.05
CA ASP A 82 -6.91 -5.83 -11.95
C ASP A 82 -7.77 -5.67 -10.69
N PHE A 83 -8.03 -4.42 -10.27
CA PHE A 83 -8.95 -4.15 -9.17
C PHE A 83 -10.39 -4.57 -9.49
N PHE A 84 -10.84 -4.41 -10.73
CA PHE A 84 -12.16 -4.86 -11.17
C PHE A 84 -12.30 -6.39 -11.06
N ARG A 85 -11.25 -7.14 -11.42
CA ARG A 85 -11.20 -8.61 -11.31
C ARG A 85 -11.21 -9.10 -9.87
N LEU A 86 -10.56 -8.38 -8.94
CA LEU A 86 -10.69 -8.66 -7.51
C LEU A 86 -12.13 -8.50 -7.01
N GLY A 87 -12.88 -7.57 -7.61
CA GLY A 87 -14.30 -7.32 -7.31
C GLY A 87 -14.50 -6.19 -6.30
N LEU A 88 -15.12 -5.10 -6.75
CA LEU A 88 -15.23 -3.84 -6.00
C LEU A 88 -16.60 -3.61 -5.34
N GLU A 89 -17.50 -4.60 -5.33
CA GLU A 89 -18.88 -4.42 -4.85
C GLU A 89 -18.96 -4.03 -3.36
N GLN A 90 -18.08 -4.61 -2.54
CA GLN A 90 -18.01 -4.38 -1.10
C GLN A 90 -16.79 -3.55 -0.71
N THR A 91 -16.50 -2.50 -1.46
CA THR A 91 -15.30 -1.69 -1.24
C THR A 91 -15.63 -0.23 -1.03
N ASP A 92 -15.09 0.36 0.04
CA ASP A 92 -15.04 1.81 0.23
C ASP A 92 -13.70 2.32 -0.35
N ILE A 93 -13.75 3.41 -1.11
CA ILE A 93 -12.58 3.93 -1.83
C ILE A 93 -12.37 5.39 -1.45
N TYR A 94 -11.18 5.71 -0.94
CA TYR A 94 -10.81 7.07 -0.53
C TYR A 94 -9.51 7.50 -1.19
N ASN A 95 -9.36 8.80 -1.41
CA ASN A 95 -8.14 9.39 -1.95
C ASN A 95 -7.77 10.68 -1.22
N SER A 96 -6.48 11.01 -1.23
CA SER A 96 -6.02 12.35 -0.86
C SER A 96 -6.60 13.40 -1.83
N PRO A 97 -6.95 14.62 -1.37
CA PRO A 97 -7.53 15.68 -2.20
C PRO A 97 -6.49 16.42 -3.08
N LEU A 98 -5.35 15.78 -3.38
CA LEU A 98 -4.33 16.37 -4.25
C LEU A 98 -4.52 15.84 -5.67
N ALA A 99 -4.28 16.70 -6.66
CA ALA A 99 -4.52 16.41 -8.08
C ALA A 99 -4.06 15.02 -8.53
N ARG A 100 -2.81 14.63 -8.23
CA ARG A 100 -2.27 13.30 -8.60
C ARG A 100 -3.00 12.11 -7.97
N THR A 101 -3.47 12.22 -6.73
CA THR A 101 -4.20 11.12 -6.05
C THR A 101 -5.66 11.09 -6.47
N ASP A 102 -6.26 12.26 -6.69
CA ASP A 102 -7.60 12.42 -7.23
C ASP A 102 -7.69 11.84 -8.65
N GLN A 103 -6.82 12.28 -9.56
CA GLN A 103 -6.72 11.75 -10.92
C GLN A 103 -6.38 10.25 -10.95
N THR A 104 -5.55 9.75 -10.02
CA THR A 104 -5.30 8.29 -9.93
C THR A 104 -6.58 7.56 -9.54
N ALA A 105 -7.29 8.03 -8.52
CA ALA A 105 -8.53 7.40 -8.08
C ALA A 105 -9.62 7.44 -9.16
N ASP A 106 -9.75 8.56 -9.87
CA ASP A 106 -10.66 8.70 -11.00
C ASP A 106 -10.32 7.73 -12.14
N LEU A 107 -9.04 7.56 -12.49
CA LEU A 107 -8.65 6.63 -13.54
C LEU A 107 -8.86 5.16 -13.13
N LEU A 108 -8.56 4.79 -11.87
CA LEU A 108 -8.66 3.41 -11.41
C LEU A 108 -10.08 2.98 -11.07
N PHE A 109 -10.86 3.88 -10.46
CA PHE A 109 -12.13 3.55 -9.83
C PHE A 109 -13.30 4.37 -10.36
N SER A 110 -13.07 5.21 -11.38
CA SER A 110 -14.03 6.23 -11.81
C SER A 110 -14.42 7.13 -10.63
N SER A 111 -15.59 7.77 -10.70
CA SER A 111 -16.09 8.66 -9.63
C SER A 111 -16.62 7.93 -8.39
N ARG A 112 -16.05 6.77 -8.02
CA ARG A 112 -16.43 5.99 -6.82
C ARG A 112 -15.63 6.36 -5.57
N SER A 113 -14.55 7.14 -5.72
CA SER A 113 -13.74 7.56 -4.59
C SER A 113 -14.33 8.75 -3.84
N THR A 114 -13.88 8.95 -2.61
CA THR A 114 -14.21 10.13 -1.81
C THR A 114 -12.94 10.74 -1.23
N ASP A 115 -12.81 12.06 -1.37
CA ASP A 115 -11.71 12.83 -0.81
C ASP A 115 -11.65 12.73 0.72
N GLN A 116 -10.46 12.46 1.23
CA GLN A 116 -10.19 12.39 2.66
C GLN A 116 -8.89 13.12 3.00
N GLY A 117 -9.00 14.21 3.78
CA GLY A 117 -7.85 15.05 4.13
C GLY A 117 -6.75 14.33 4.95
N TRP A 118 -7.10 13.28 5.69
CA TRP A 118 -6.14 12.51 6.49
C TRP A 118 -5.19 11.68 5.61
N LEU A 119 -5.60 11.34 4.38
CA LEU A 119 -4.74 10.68 3.38
C LEU A 119 -3.59 11.55 2.84
N TYR A 120 -3.60 12.85 3.19
CA TYR A 120 -2.50 13.78 2.92
C TYR A 120 -1.81 14.24 4.20
N ASN A 121 -2.57 14.48 5.28
CA ASN A 121 -2.06 15.03 6.53
C ASN A 121 -1.42 13.98 7.46
N CYS A 122 -1.29 12.72 7.01
CA CYS A 122 -0.74 11.57 7.73
C CYS A 122 0.53 11.85 8.56
N ARG A 123 1.44 12.71 8.07
CA ARG A 123 2.71 13.05 8.73
C ARG A 123 2.58 14.04 9.88
N LYS A 124 1.51 14.84 9.91
CA LYS A 124 1.36 15.87 10.95
C LYS A 124 1.01 15.27 12.30
N GLU A 125 0.36 14.11 12.28
CA GLU A 125 -0.20 13.50 13.47
C GLU A 125 0.34 12.08 13.71
N ASP A 126 1.07 11.49 12.75
CA ASP A 126 1.61 10.12 12.81
C ASP A 126 0.52 9.05 13.00
N THR A 127 -0.60 9.21 12.28
CA THR A 127 -1.87 8.50 12.53
C THR A 127 -2.32 7.56 11.43
N PHE A 128 -1.54 7.40 10.35
CA PHE A 128 -2.08 6.83 9.10
C PHE A 128 -2.68 5.43 9.27
N LEU A 129 -1.98 4.49 9.93
CA LEU A 129 -2.52 3.15 10.20
C LEU A 129 -3.78 3.23 11.07
N ARG A 130 -3.73 4.03 12.14
CA ARG A 130 -4.86 4.22 13.06
C ARG A 130 -6.10 4.76 12.33
N ASP A 131 -5.91 5.76 11.47
CA ASP A 131 -7.00 6.39 10.73
C ASP A 131 -7.56 5.42 9.67
N ALA A 132 -6.71 4.65 8.99
CA ALA A 132 -7.13 3.57 8.09
C ALA A 132 -7.99 2.53 8.81
N LEU A 133 -7.55 2.03 9.97
CA LEU A 133 -8.32 1.09 10.80
C LEU A 133 -9.63 1.68 11.30
N SER A 134 -9.65 2.98 11.66
CA SER A 134 -10.88 3.65 12.13
C SER A 134 -11.92 3.86 11.04
N ASN A 135 -11.48 3.94 9.78
CA ASN A 135 -12.34 4.11 8.61
C ASN A 135 -12.71 2.77 7.94
N LYS A 136 -12.08 1.66 8.34
CA LYS A 136 -12.37 0.32 7.83
C LYS A 136 -13.72 -0.16 8.39
N LYS A 137 -14.69 -0.37 7.51
CA LYS A 137 -16.00 -0.91 7.90
C LYS A 137 -15.98 -2.45 7.93
N PRO A 138 -16.67 -3.09 8.89
CA PRO A 138 -16.81 -4.54 8.91
C PRO A 138 -17.46 -5.06 7.63
N GLY A 139 -16.90 -6.13 7.04
CA GLY A 139 -17.41 -6.77 5.82
C GLY A 139 -17.27 -5.92 4.55
N ARG A 140 -16.47 -4.85 4.58
CA ARG A 140 -16.16 -4.04 3.40
C ARG A 140 -14.67 -3.77 3.31
N ASN A 141 -14.08 -4.02 2.15
CA ASN A 141 -12.71 -3.64 1.84
C ASN A 141 -12.57 -2.12 1.86
N LEU A 142 -11.35 -1.64 2.09
CA LEU A 142 -11.01 -0.22 2.08
C LEU A 142 -9.81 0.01 1.16
N VAL A 143 -9.97 0.80 0.10
CA VAL A 143 -8.88 1.20 -0.79
C VAL A 143 -8.53 2.67 -0.54
N LEU A 144 -7.24 2.96 -0.38
CA LEU A 144 -6.70 4.26 0.00
C LEU A 144 -5.65 4.73 -1.01
N VAL A 145 -5.96 5.72 -1.84
CA VAL A 145 -5.00 6.30 -2.79
C VAL A 145 -4.24 7.46 -2.15
N THR A 146 -2.92 7.32 -1.99
CA THR A 146 -2.08 8.24 -1.21
C THR A 146 -0.66 8.41 -1.80
N HIS A 147 0.28 8.88 -0.97
CA HIS A 147 1.64 9.28 -1.31
C HIS A 147 2.65 8.37 -0.61
N SER A 148 3.85 8.27 -1.17
CA SER A 148 4.94 7.48 -0.60
C SER A 148 5.27 7.84 0.85
N SER A 149 5.13 9.11 1.25
CA SER A 149 5.40 9.50 2.63
C SER A 149 4.36 9.02 3.65
N CYS A 150 3.10 8.81 3.22
CA CYS A 150 2.09 8.19 4.09
C CYS A 150 2.27 6.67 4.13
N ILE A 151 2.67 6.08 3.01
CA ILE A 151 3.02 4.66 2.92
C ILE A 151 4.22 4.34 3.82
N ALA A 152 5.29 5.14 3.79
CA ALA A 152 6.42 4.96 4.70
C ALA A 152 5.99 4.97 6.17
N ARG A 153 5.04 5.85 6.54
CA ARG A 153 4.48 5.86 7.90
C ARG A 153 3.64 4.62 8.20
N PHE A 154 2.87 4.15 7.24
CA PHE A 154 2.10 2.91 7.34
C PHE A 154 2.99 1.71 7.63
N GLU A 155 4.11 1.61 6.92
CA GLU A 155 5.12 0.56 7.10
C GLU A 155 5.79 0.65 8.46
N ASP A 156 6.22 1.85 8.87
CA ASP A 156 6.84 2.09 10.17
C ASP A 156 5.90 1.64 11.32
N ASP A 157 4.61 1.97 11.23
CA ASP A 157 3.60 1.59 12.24
C ASP A 157 3.38 0.06 12.32
N LEU A 158 3.66 -0.67 11.23
CA LEU A 158 3.59 -2.12 11.15
C LEU A 158 4.94 -2.81 11.44
N GLY A 159 6.01 -2.04 11.69
CA GLY A 159 7.34 -2.55 11.98
C GLY A 159 8.15 -2.99 10.77
N PHE A 160 7.80 -2.49 9.57
CA PHE A 160 8.51 -2.76 8.31
C PHE A 160 9.29 -1.53 7.86
N SER A 161 10.28 -1.75 7.00
CA SER A 161 10.96 -0.67 6.28
C SER A 161 11.35 -1.16 4.90
N SER A 162 10.90 -0.46 3.87
CA SER A 162 11.23 -0.75 2.47
C SER A 162 11.74 0.48 1.72
N ASP A 163 12.28 0.25 0.53
CA ASP A 163 12.55 1.35 -0.41
C ASP A 163 11.23 2.04 -0.81
N THR A 164 11.31 3.25 -1.35
CA THR A 164 10.08 3.95 -1.78
C THR A 164 9.35 3.13 -2.83
N PRO A 165 8.10 2.69 -2.59
CA PRO A 165 7.36 1.85 -3.53
C PRO A 165 7.18 2.56 -4.87
N GLU A 166 7.17 1.84 -5.98
CA GLU A 166 6.96 2.39 -7.32
C GLU A 166 5.58 3.06 -7.50
N TYR A 167 5.41 3.84 -8.57
CA TYR A 167 4.13 4.48 -8.87
C TYR A 167 3.08 3.40 -9.18
N GLY A 168 1.91 3.48 -8.54
CA GLY A 168 0.85 2.48 -8.72
C GLY A 168 0.97 1.24 -7.83
N THR A 169 2.05 1.06 -7.05
CA THR A 169 2.18 -0.07 -6.12
C THR A 169 0.99 -0.12 -5.15
N ALA A 170 0.44 -1.31 -4.94
CA ALA A 170 -0.66 -1.59 -4.03
C ALA A 170 -0.16 -2.45 -2.85
N ILE A 171 -0.41 -1.99 -1.63
CA ILE A 171 -0.01 -2.65 -0.38
C ILE A 171 -1.25 -3.22 0.30
N PHE A 172 -1.23 -4.52 0.60
CA PHE A 172 -2.34 -5.25 1.17
C PHE A 172 -2.14 -5.52 2.66
N LEU A 173 -3.13 -5.13 3.45
CA LEU A 173 -3.25 -5.40 4.87
C LEU A 173 -4.59 -6.14 5.11
N SER A 174 -4.56 -7.25 5.83
CA SER A 174 -5.77 -7.87 6.36
C SER A 174 -6.06 -7.30 7.75
N ALA A 175 -7.31 -6.89 7.98
CA ALA A 175 -7.80 -6.36 9.24
C ALA A 175 -9.15 -7.04 9.58
N ASP A 176 -9.08 -8.25 10.13
CA ASP A 176 -10.27 -9.00 10.54
C ASP A 176 -10.81 -8.43 11.85
N SER A 177 -11.88 -7.66 11.72
CA SER A 177 -12.60 -7.06 12.85
C SER A 177 -13.16 -8.08 13.85
N ARG A 178 -13.36 -9.34 13.45
CA ARG A 178 -13.88 -10.41 14.33
C ARG A 178 -12.78 -11.03 15.17
N ALA A 179 -11.61 -11.22 14.59
CA ALA A 179 -10.44 -11.77 15.27
C ALA A 179 -9.64 -10.70 16.04
N ASN A 180 -9.89 -9.41 15.77
CA ASN A 180 -9.07 -8.29 16.23
C ASN A 180 -7.59 -8.52 15.87
N ASP A 181 -7.37 -9.00 14.64
CA ASP A 181 -6.06 -9.31 14.09
C ASP A 181 -5.76 -8.44 12.88
N ILE A 182 -4.50 -8.02 12.77
CA ILE A 182 -4.00 -7.16 11.71
C ILE A 182 -2.73 -7.79 11.16
N ARG A 183 -2.73 -8.07 9.86
CA ARG A 183 -1.62 -8.75 9.17
C ARG A 183 -1.28 -8.05 7.87
N LEU A 184 -0.04 -7.57 7.75
CA LEU A 184 0.50 -7.12 6.46
C LEU A 184 0.73 -8.34 5.57
N LEU A 185 0.13 -8.32 4.38
CA LEU A 185 0.23 -9.42 3.42
C LEU A 185 1.44 -9.19 2.51
N GLY A 186 1.57 -7.98 1.99
CA GLY A 186 2.67 -7.60 1.13
C GLY A 186 2.27 -6.51 0.14
N PHE A 187 3.09 -6.28 -0.86
CA PHE A 187 2.82 -5.36 -1.95
C PHE A 187 2.74 -6.08 -3.30
N VAL A 188 2.12 -5.41 -4.27
CA VAL A 188 2.08 -5.79 -5.69
C VAL A 188 2.48 -4.57 -6.50
N GLU A 189 3.55 -4.69 -7.29
CA GLU A 189 3.87 -3.68 -8.29
C GLU A 189 2.96 -3.81 -9.51
N ILE A 190 2.88 -2.74 -10.29
CA ILE A 190 1.87 -2.66 -11.36
C ILE A 190 2.04 -3.75 -12.43
N ASP A 191 3.28 -4.15 -12.71
CA ASP A 191 3.59 -5.14 -13.74
C ASP A 191 3.44 -6.59 -13.25
N ASP A 192 3.24 -6.80 -11.94
CA ASP A 192 3.25 -8.13 -11.32
C ASP A 192 1.85 -8.62 -10.91
N TRP A 193 0.80 -7.86 -11.20
CA TRP A 193 -0.57 -8.24 -10.83
C TRP A 193 -0.97 -9.60 -11.41
N ASP A 194 -0.59 -9.92 -12.65
CA ASP A 194 -0.89 -11.22 -13.26
C ASP A 194 -0.36 -12.41 -12.44
N GLU A 195 0.78 -12.27 -11.77
CA GLU A 195 1.35 -13.32 -10.91
C GLU A 195 0.56 -13.51 -9.60
N VAL A 196 -0.14 -12.47 -9.16
CA VAL A 196 -0.96 -12.49 -7.94
C VAL A 196 -2.39 -12.90 -8.24
N ILE A 197 -3.01 -12.27 -9.24
CA ILE A 197 -4.45 -12.38 -9.52
C ILE A 197 -4.83 -13.43 -10.58
N HIS A 198 -3.88 -13.89 -11.43
CA HIS A 198 -4.18 -14.83 -12.52
C HIS A 198 -3.49 -16.19 -12.41
N ALA A 199 -2.52 -16.34 -11.51
CA ALA A 199 -1.87 -17.62 -11.24
C ALA A 199 -2.84 -18.58 -10.52
N ARG A 200 -3.58 -19.36 -11.29
CA ARG A 200 -4.38 -20.50 -10.83
C ARG A 200 -3.67 -21.83 -11.11
#